data_AF-A0A8B9FH04-F1
#
_entry.id   AF-A0A8B9FH04-F1
#
_cell.length_a   1.000
_cell.length_b   1.000
_cell.length_c   1.000
_cell.angle_alpha   90.00
_cell.angle_beta   90.00
_cell.angle_gamma   90.00
#
_symmetry.space_group_name_H-M   'P 1'
#
loop_
_entity.id
_entity.type
_entity.pdbx_description
1 polymer ?
#
loop_
_entity_poly.entity_id
_entity_poly.type
_entity_poly.pdbx_seq_one_letter_code
_entity_poly.pdbx_strand_id
1 'polypeptide(L)'
;MSTFGYRRELSKYEDIDEDELLASLTEEELKELERELEDIEPDRNLPVGQRQKSQTEKTPTGTFSREALMAYWERETRKLLEKERLGACDKVRH
;
A
#
# COMPACT_ATOMS: atom_id res chain seq x y z
N MET A 1 -17.62 0.24 -18.82
CA MET A 1 -16.39 1.02 -18.53
C MET A 1 -16.83 2.41 -18.15
N SER A 2 -16.75 2.75 -16.86
CA SER A 2 -17.21 4.06 -16.36
C SER A 2 -16.24 5.13 -16.87
N THR A 3 -16.63 5.82 -17.93
CA THR A 3 -16.02 7.07 -18.39
C THR A 3 -16.36 8.16 -17.37
N PHE A 4 -15.65 8.15 -16.25
CA PHE A 4 -15.74 9.19 -15.23
C PHE A 4 -15.45 10.55 -15.90
N GLY A 5 -16.13 11.61 -15.46
CA GLY A 5 -16.20 12.93 -16.12
C GLY A 5 -14.88 13.60 -16.49
N TYR A 6 -13.74 13.12 -15.98
CA TYR A 6 -12.39 13.55 -16.34
C TYR A 6 -12.17 13.69 -17.85
N ARG A 7 -12.63 12.73 -18.66
CA ARG A 7 -12.41 12.77 -20.12
C ARG A 7 -13.13 13.94 -20.81
N ARG A 8 -14.19 14.48 -20.20
CA ARG A 8 -14.97 15.60 -20.76
C ARG A 8 -14.36 16.96 -20.42
N GLU A 9 -13.61 17.06 -19.33
CA GLU A 9 -12.96 18.30 -18.92
C GLU A 9 -11.61 18.54 -19.60
N LEU A 10 -10.99 17.47 -20.13
CA LEU A 10 -9.71 17.54 -20.84
C LEU A 10 -9.80 18.31 -22.16
N SER A 11 -10.98 18.43 -22.78
CA SER A 11 -11.14 19.17 -24.04
C SER A 11 -10.80 20.66 -23.92
N LYS A 12 -10.71 21.19 -22.69
CA LYS A 12 -10.29 22.58 -22.44
C LYS A 12 -8.80 22.82 -22.66
N TYR A 13 -8.01 21.74 -22.70
CA TYR A 13 -6.56 21.78 -22.78
C TYR A 13 -6.03 21.24 -24.12
N GLU A 14 -6.90 20.78 -25.04
CA GLU A 14 -6.52 20.22 -26.34
C GLU A 14 -5.83 21.23 -27.27
N ASP A 15 -6.08 22.54 -27.09
CA ASP A 15 -5.49 23.60 -27.91
C ASP A 15 -4.15 24.13 -27.35
N ILE A 16 -3.66 23.58 -26.23
CA ILE A 16 -2.39 24.00 -25.63
C ILE A 16 -1.23 23.29 -26.35
N ASP A 17 -0.21 24.05 -26.74
CA ASP A 17 1.03 23.49 -27.27
C ASP A 17 1.87 22.89 -26.13
N GLU A 18 1.83 21.57 -26.04
CA GLU A 18 2.58 20.82 -25.01
C GLU A 18 4.10 20.97 -25.19
N ASP A 19 4.59 21.02 -26.43
CA ASP A 19 6.02 21.11 -26.72
C ASP A 19 6.58 22.48 -26.31
N GLU A 20 5.84 23.56 -26.58
CA GLU A 20 6.20 24.92 -26.14
C GLU A 20 6.21 25.03 -24.61
N LEU A 21 5.19 24.47 -23.94
CA LEU A 21 5.11 24.46 -22.49
C LEU A 21 6.32 23.75 -21.88
N LEU A 22 6.66 22.56 -22.38
CA LEU A 22 7.81 21.78 -21.94
C LEU A 22 9.14 22.50 -22.17
N ALA A 23 9.29 23.18 -23.30
CA ALA A 23 10.49 23.96 -23.62
C ALA A 23 10.71 25.17 -22.70
N SER A 24 9.65 25.67 -22.05
CA SER A 24 9.73 26.81 -21.12
C SER A 24 10.26 26.45 -19.74
N LEU A 25 10.28 25.15 -19.39
CA LEU A 25 10.75 24.66 -18.10
C LEU A 25 12.29 24.59 -18.06
N THR A 26 12.84 24.80 -16.88
CA THR A 26 14.27 24.58 -16.63
C THR A 26 14.60 23.10 -16.48
N GLU A 27 15.89 22.73 -16.57
CA GLU A 27 16.33 21.33 -16.39
C GLU A 27 15.96 20.75 -15.01
N GLU A 28 15.95 21.59 -13.97
CA GLU A 28 15.59 21.17 -12.61
C GLU A 28 14.08 20.89 -12.51
N GLU A 29 13.25 21.75 -13.10
CA GLU A 29 11.80 21.58 -13.12
C GLU A 29 11.36 20.40 -14.00
N LEU A 30 12.04 20.16 -15.12
CA LEU A 30 11.80 18.96 -15.95
C LEU A 30 12.09 17.67 -15.18
N LYS A 31 13.17 17.63 -14.39
CA LYS A 31 13.48 16.47 -13.52
C LYS A 31 12.44 16.28 -12.43
N GLU A 32 11.92 17.37 -11.86
CA GLU A 32 10.85 17.30 -10.88
C GLU A 32 9.54 16.79 -11.51
N LEU A 33 9.21 17.26 -12.71
CA LEU A 33 8.05 16.79 -13.48
C LEU A 33 8.14 15.29 -13.79
N GLU A 34 9.28 14.81 -14.28
CA GLU A 34 9.51 13.38 -14.54
C GLU A 34 9.30 12.54 -13.27
N ARG A 35 9.81 13.00 -12.12
CA ARG A 35 9.64 12.34 -10.81
C ARG A 35 8.17 12.27 -10.39
N GLU A 36 7.39 13.31 -10.62
CA GLU A 36 5.95 13.33 -10.31
C GLU A 36 5.14 12.40 -11.22
N LEU A 37 5.48 12.35 -12.51
CA LEU A 37 4.83 11.44 -13.46
C LEU A 37 5.02 9.96 -13.08
N GLU A 38 6.20 9.59 -12.58
CA GLU A 38 6.45 8.24 -12.05
C GLU A 38 5.53 7.86 -10.86
N ASP A 39 5.09 8.83 -10.06
CA ASP A 39 4.14 8.59 -8.96
C ASP A 39 2.70 8.45 -9.45
N ILE A 40 2.31 9.30 -10.43
CA ILE A 40 0.94 9.35 -10.95
C ILE A 40 0.65 8.14 -11.86
N GLU A 41 1.59 7.77 -12.72
CA GLU A 41 1.48 6.62 -13.62
C GLU A 41 2.66 5.65 -13.45
N PRO A 42 2.64 4.79 -12.41
CA PRO A 42 3.66 3.76 -12.27
C PRO A 42 3.54 2.73 -13.40
N ASP A 43 4.68 2.26 -13.92
CA ASP A 43 4.77 1.39 -15.11
C ASP A 43 3.77 0.23 -15.07
N ARG A 44 2.80 0.28 -15.99
CA ARG A 44 1.72 -0.71 -16.18
C ARG A 44 2.20 -2.12 -16.50
N ASN A 45 3.44 -2.29 -16.92
CA ASN A 45 4.02 -3.60 -17.19
C ASN A 45 4.62 -4.27 -15.94
N LEU A 46 4.86 -3.52 -14.86
CA LEU A 46 5.42 -4.09 -13.62
C LEU A 46 4.33 -4.71 -12.72
N PRO A 47 4.62 -5.82 -12.02
CA PRO A 47 3.74 -6.32 -10.97
C PRO A 47 3.46 -5.24 -9.91
N VAL A 48 2.26 -5.20 -9.33
CA VAL A 48 1.83 -4.16 -8.38
C VAL A 48 2.84 -3.93 -7.25
N GLY A 49 3.44 -4.99 -6.72
CA GLY A 49 4.45 -4.89 -5.66
C GLY A 49 5.78 -4.24 -6.08
N GLN A 50 6.13 -4.33 -7.37
CA GLN A 50 7.34 -3.71 -7.93
C GLN A 50 7.14 -2.26 -8.35
N ARG A 51 5.89 -1.76 -8.36
CA ARG A 51 5.58 -0.35 -8.60
C ARG A 51 5.83 0.54 -7.38
N GLN A 52 6.01 -0.07 -6.22
CA GLN A 52 6.21 0.64 -4.97
C GLN A 52 7.58 1.33 -4.96
N LYS A 53 7.62 2.67 -4.99
CA LYS A 53 8.88 3.45 -4.94
C LYS A 53 9.77 3.07 -3.75
N SER A 54 9.18 2.91 -2.58
CA SER A 54 9.90 2.55 -1.34
C SER A 54 9.89 1.04 -1.11
N GLN A 55 10.40 0.25 -2.05
CA GLN A 55 10.56 -1.18 -1.83
C GLN A 55 11.66 -1.40 -0.78
N THR A 56 11.28 -2.01 0.34
CA THR A 56 12.24 -2.42 1.37
C THR A 56 12.55 -3.89 1.19
N GLU A 57 13.83 -4.26 1.23
CA GLU A 57 14.22 -5.66 1.27
C GLU A 57 13.73 -6.25 2.59
N LYS A 58 12.64 -7.02 2.52
CA LYS A 58 12.19 -7.83 3.64
C LYS A 58 12.85 -9.18 3.53
N THR A 59 13.49 -9.61 4.63
CA THR A 59 13.89 -11.01 4.73
C THR A 59 12.63 -11.87 4.57
N PRO A 60 12.68 -12.95 3.77
CA PRO A 60 11.55 -13.84 3.63
C PRO A 60 11.15 -14.30 5.04
N THR A 61 9.86 -14.20 5.36
CA THR A 61 9.32 -14.50 6.71
C THR A 61 9.43 -15.99 7.10
N GLY A 62 10.29 -16.75 6.43
CA GLY A 62 10.42 -18.20 6.55
C GLY A 62 9.29 -18.92 5.82
N THR A 63 9.39 -20.25 5.78
CA THR A 63 8.32 -21.11 5.27
C THR A 63 7.19 -21.21 6.30
N PHE A 64 5.94 -21.27 5.82
CA PHE A 64 4.80 -21.48 6.69
C PHE A 64 4.85 -22.88 7.34
N SER A 65 4.91 -22.94 8.68
CA SER A 65 4.77 -24.19 9.44
C SER A 65 3.39 -24.28 10.08
N ARG A 66 2.57 -25.21 9.57
CA ARG A 66 1.24 -25.48 10.12
C ARG A 66 1.30 -25.94 11.58
N GLU A 67 2.29 -26.76 11.92
CA GLU A 67 2.47 -27.27 13.29
C GLU A 67 2.77 -26.13 14.27
N ALA A 68 3.66 -25.21 13.89
CA ALA A 68 3.96 -24.04 14.71
C ALA A 68 2.74 -23.13 14.92
N LEU A 69 1.91 -22.96 13.88
CA LEU A 69 0.66 -22.20 13.97
C LEU A 69 -0.33 -22.86 14.95
N MET A 70 -0.54 -24.17 14.82
CA MET A 70 -1.45 -24.91 15.70
C MET A 70 -0.99 -24.83 17.16
N ALA A 71 0.31 -25.03 17.42
CA ALA A 71 0.87 -24.91 18.77
C ALA A 71 0.74 -23.48 19.34
N TYR A 72 0.88 -22.45 18.50
CA TYR A 72 0.65 -21.07 18.90
C TYR A 72 -0.82 -20.84 19.30
N TRP A 73 -1.78 -21.31 18.49
CA TRP A 73 -3.20 -21.19 18.79
C TRP A 73 -3.60 -21.94 20.06
N GLU A 74 -3.16 -23.19 20.24
CA GLU A 74 -3.44 -23.94 21.48
C GLU A 74 -2.96 -23.20 22.72
N ARG A 75 -1.76 -22.61 22.65
CA ARG A 75 -1.18 -21.81 23.73
C ARG A 75 -1.99 -20.54 23.99
N GLU A 76 -2.38 -19.79 22.95
CA GLU A 76 -3.16 -18.57 23.12
C GLU A 76 -4.59 -18.83 23.60
N THR A 77 -5.25 -19.87 23.10
CA THR A 77 -6.56 -20.29 23.61
C THR A 77 -6.47 -20.69 25.09
N ARG A 78 -5.41 -21.41 25.48
CA ARG A 78 -5.19 -21.76 26.90
C ARG A 78 -4.98 -20.53 27.77
N LYS A 79 -4.17 -19.56 27.33
CA LYS A 79 -3.97 -18.30 28.05
C LYS A 79 -5.26 -17.49 28.17
N LEU A 80 -6.09 -17.45 27.13
CA LEU A 80 -7.41 -16.81 27.16
C LEU A 80 -8.32 -17.46 28.21
N LEU A 81 -8.44 -18.79 28.19
CA LEU A 81 -9.24 -19.54 29.17
C LEU A 81 -8.72 -19.34 30.60
N GLU A 82 -7.40 -19.30 30.79
CA GLU A 82 -6.81 -19.04 32.10
C GLU A 82 -7.10 -17.62 32.59
N LYS A 83 -7.01 -16.61 31.71
CA LYS A 83 -7.39 -15.22 32.02
C LYS A 83 -8.87 -15.11 32.37
N GLU A 84 -9.75 -15.80 31.66
CA GLU A 84 -11.18 -15.85 31.99
C GLU A 84 -11.43 -16.53 33.33
N ARG A 85 -10.75 -17.64 33.61
CA ARG A 85 -10.83 -18.34 34.90
C ARG A 85 -10.33 -17.48 36.06
N LEU A 86 -9.23 -16.75 35.86
CA LEU A 86 -8.67 -15.85 36.87
C LEU A 86 -9.54 -14.60 37.05
N GLY A 87 -10.06 -14.02 35.96
CA GLY A 87 -11.03 -12.91 36.00
C GLY A 87 -12.41 -13.30 36.55
N ALA A 88 -12.77 -14.59 36.53
CA ALA A 88 -13.94 -15.13 37.21
C ALA A 88 -13.71 -15.31 38.73
N CYS A 89 -12.46 -15.44 39.19
CA CYS A 89 -12.13 -15.57 40.61
C CYS A 89 -12.35 -14.26 41.39
N ASP A 90 -12.22 -13.10 40.73
CA ASP A 90 -12.44 -11.79 41.34
C ASP A 90 -13.93 -11.42 41.53
N LYS A 91 -14.86 -12.18 40.94
CA LYS A 91 -16.32 -11.89 41.01
C LYS A 91 -17.07 -12.63 42.12
N VAL A 92 -16.41 -13.45 42.93
CA VAL A 92 -17.06 -14.27 43.98
C VAL A 92 -16.81 -13.72 45.40
N ARG A 93 -16.36 -12.47 45.55
CA ARG A 93 -16.24 -11.79 46.85
C ARG A 93 -17.08 -10.52 46.92
N HIS A 94 -18.38 -10.68 47.09
CA HIS A 94 -19.25 -9.70 47.75
C HIS A 94 -20.26 -10.42 48.62
#